data_AF-A0A8J8BRV4-F1
#
_entry.id   AF-A0A8J8BRV4-F1
#
_cell.length_a   1.000
_cell.length_b   1.000
_cell.length_c   1.000
_cell.angle_alpha   90.00
_cell.angle_beta   90.00
_cell.angle_gamma   90.00
#
_symmetry.space_group_name_H-M   'P 1'
#
loop_
_entity.id
_entity.type
_entity.pdbx_description
1 polymer ?
#
loop_
_entity_poly.entity_id
_entity_poly.type
_entity_poly.pdbx_seq_one_letter_code
_entity_poly.pdbx_strand_id
1 'polypeptide(L)'
;YRNYGGLNTIPKPGSVVLSYTTNNAGLGSPVPGQIAHVFYWRWNQSTTFTFRDMVGDLFWAAPAGNPYSMDIVANVIWFGTGRDLPQDPMMVHDYRQLVSDFTIRKSLLTSLLDFAEIFGADSSGIYDRTGEAEDYRIEAAQSYLDGDFAAAHETMTLAMAELDELEEDASKLKDSALFWVYLVQWLTTTGTFLVAGFVLWSLMVRRSLYRDVSSTRWVD
;
A
#
# COMPACT_ATOMS: atom_id res chain seq x y z
N TYR A 1 14.58 2.66 -29.37
CA TYR A 1 14.37 4.12 -29.49
C TYR A 1 15.19 4.68 -30.65
N ARG A 2 14.56 4.97 -31.81
CA ARG A 2 15.25 5.43 -33.04
C ARG A 2 15.37 6.97 -33.16
N ASN A 3 14.66 7.73 -32.34
CA ASN A 3 14.76 9.19 -32.27
C ASN A 3 15.16 9.57 -30.84
N TYR A 4 16.42 9.95 -30.64
CA TYR A 4 16.93 10.40 -29.35
C TYR A 4 16.52 11.87 -29.15
N GLY A 5 15.47 12.11 -28.37
CA GLY A 5 14.96 13.45 -28.02
C GLY A 5 15.35 13.92 -26.62
N GLY A 6 16.25 13.21 -25.93
CA GLY A 6 16.70 13.58 -24.59
C GLY A 6 17.81 14.63 -24.61
N LEU A 7 17.93 15.41 -23.55
CA LEU A 7 19.06 16.33 -23.36
C LEU A 7 20.37 15.53 -23.30
N ASN A 8 21.40 16.04 -23.98
CA ASN A 8 22.76 15.53 -23.84
C ASN A 8 23.42 16.22 -22.65
N THR A 9 23.79 15.46 -21.64
CA THR A 9 24.49 15.93 -20.46
C THR A 9 26.00 15.82 -20.67
N ILE A 10 26.72 16.91 -20.44
CA ILE A 10 28.18 16.97 -20.60
C ILE A 10 28.80 17.20 -19.22
N PRO A 11 29.42 16.19 -18.60
CA PRO A 11 30.10 16.34 -17.33
C PRO A 11 31.28 17.32 -17.46
N LYS A 12 31.46 18.20 -16.46
CA LYS A 12 32.63 19.08 -16.39
C LYS A 12 33.90 18.27 -16.11
N PRO A 13 35.10 18.72 -16.52
CA PRO A 13 36.35 18.10 -16.12
C PRO A 13 36.43 17.92 -14.59
N GLY A 14 36.82 16.72 -14.14
CA GLY A 14 36.87 16.38 -12.70
C GLY A 14 35.53 15.91 -12.10
N SER A 15 34.45 15.83 -12.89
CA SER A 15 33.21 15.20 -12.44
C SER A 15 33.38 13.68 -12.29
N VAL A 16 32.68 13.11 -11.32
CA VAL A 16 32.56 11.67 -11.14
C VAL A 16 31.22 11.23 -11.70
N VAL A 17 31.24 10.34 -12.70
CA VAL A 17 30.02 9.79 -13.31
C VAL A 17 29.66 8.49 -12.60
N LEU A 18 28.41 8.41 -12.11
CA LEU A 18 27.88 7.27 -11.37
C LEU A 18 27.16 6.27 -12.29
N SER A 19 26.48 6.76 -13.32
CA SER A 19 25.75 5.92 -14.26
C SER A 19 25.73 6.51 -15.67
N TYR A 20 25.46 5.65 -16.65
CA TYR A 20 25.34 6.01 -18.06
C TYR A 20 24.03 5.48 -18.65
N THR A 21 23.47 6.22 -19.59
CA THR A 21 22.42 5.74 -20.49
C THR A 21 23.02 5.45 -21.87
N THR A 22 22.71 4.29 -22.44
CA THR A 22 23.19 3.90 -23.78
C THR A 22 22.25 4.41 -24.86
N ASN A 23 22.79 4.81 -26.01
CA ASN A 23 22.01 5.12 -27.20
C ASN A 23 22.66 4.60 -28.49
N ASN A 24 21.83 4.39 -29.51
CA ASN A 24 22.27 3.86 -30.81
C ASN A 24 22.71 4.96 -31.80
N ALA A 25 22.72 6.23 -31.38
CA ALA A 25 23.08 7.36 -32.23
C ALA A 25 24.56 7.75 -32.12
N GLY A 26 25.33 7.07 -31.26
CA GLY A 26 26.73 7.40 -30.99
C GLY A 26 26.92 8.71 -30.21
N LEU A 27 25.82 9.36 -29.78
CA LEU A 27 25.85 10.58 -28.99
C LEU A 27 26.32 10.26 -27.57
N GLY A 28 27.18 11.08 -26.98
CA GLY A 28 27.70 10.80 -25.64
C GLY A 28 28.97 11.56 -25.32
N SER A 29 29.16 11.87 -24.05
CA SER A 29 30.38 12.44 -23.49
C SER A 29 30.51 11.98 -22.03
N PRO A 30 31.70 11.57 -21.56
CA PRO A 30 32.98 11.53 -22.29
C PRO A 30 33.13 10.33 -23.25
N VAL A 31 32.24 9.33 -23.15
CA VAL A 31 32.30 8.10 -23.95
C VAL A 31 31.25 8.17 -25.08
N PRO A 32 31.63 8.08 -26.36
CA PRO A 32 30.67 8.04 -27.47
C PRO A 32 29.65 6.90 -27.32
N GLY A 33 28.37 7.20 -27.57
CA GLY A 33 27.26 6.25 -27.40
C GLY A 33 26.77 6.06 -25.96
N GLN A 34 27.43 6.69 -24.98
CA GLN A 34 27.04 6.68 -23.57
C GLN A 34 26.85 8.11 -23.06
N ILE A 35 25.67 8.39 -22.54
CA ILE A 35 25.31 9.71 -22.03
C ILE A 35 25.27 9.64 -20.53
N ALA A 36 26.10 10.46 -19.87
CA ALA A 36 26.21 10.51 -18.43
C ALA A 36 24.84 10.75 -17.80
N HIS A 37 24.37 9.80 -17.01
CA HIS A 37 23.01 9.78 -16.48
C HIS A 37 22.95 10.49 -15.13
N VAL A 38 23.70 9.99 -14.16
CA VAL A 38 23.90 10.62 -12.87
C VAL A 38 25.39 10.87 -12.66
N PHE A 39 25.75 12.10 -12.30
CA PHE A 39 27.12 12.47 -12.01
C PHE A 39 27.17 13.63 -11.02
N TYR A 40 28.31 13.78 -10.35
CA TYR A 40 28.53 14.88 -9.42
C TYR A 40 29.90 15.51 -9.57
N TRP A 41 30.04 16.74 -9.09
CA TRP A 41 31.32 17.42 -8.93
C TRP A 41 31.31 18.26 -7.66
N ARG A 42 32.50 18.64 -7.20
CA ARG A 42 32.64 19.56 -6.07
C ARG A 42 32.67 21.00 -6.57
N TRP A 43 31.86 21.84 -5.96
CA TRP A 43 31.89 23.28 -6.16
C TRP A 43 32.05 23.97 -4.81
N ASN A 44 33.24 24.55 -4.57
CA ASN A 44 33.62 25.06 -3.26
C ASN A 44 33.47 23.96 -2.16
N GLN A 45 32.62 24.18 -1.15
CA GLN A 45 32.36 23.26 -0.05
C GLN A 45 31.12 22.37 -0.31
N SER A 46 30.52 22.43 -1.49
CA SER A 46 29.28 21.72 -1.81
C SER A 46 29.52 20.62 -2.85
N THR A 47 28.78 19.54 -2.73
CA THR A 47 28.66 18.51 -3.78
C THR A 47 27.46 18.84 -4.65
N THR A 48 27.68 19.09 -5.93
CA THR A 48 26.60 19.33 -6.90
C THR A 48 26.35 18.07 -7.71
N PHE A 49 25.10 17.62 -7.71
CA PHE A 49 24.63 16.51 -8.52
C PHE A 49 23.92 16.99 -9.78
N THR A 50 24.01 16.22 -10.85
CA THR A 50 23.18 16.38 -12.03
C THR A 50 22.58 15.04 -12.41
N PHE A 51 21.27 15.08 -12.61
CA PHE A 51 20.46 14.01 -13.17
C PHE A 51 20.05 14.43 -14.56
N ARG A 52 20.21 13.53 -15.54
CA ARG A 52 19.82 13.79 -16.93
C ARG A 52 18.30 13.86 -17.10
N ASP A 53 17.59 13.09 -16.29
CA ASP A 53 16.17 12.83 -16.26
C ASP A 53 15.54 13.51 -15.05
N MET A 54 14.26 13.85 -15.16
CA MET A 54 13.53 14.48 -14.07
C MET A 54 13.06 13.40 -13.09
N VAL A 55 13.06 13.70 -11.79
CA VAL A 55 12.61 12.77 -10.73
C VAL A 55 11.12 12.36 -10.87
N GLY A 56 10.38 12.92 -11.84
CA GLY A 56 9.03 12.49 -12.23
C GLY A 56 8.94 11.63 -13.50
N ASP A 57 10.06 11.36 -14.19
CA ASP A 57 10.08 10.50 -15.38
C ASP A 57 9.82 9.04 -15.02
N LEU A 58 9.40 8.24 -16.00
CA LEU A 58 9.04 6.82 -15.81
C LEU A 58 10.13 6.01 -15.10
N PHE A 59 11.42 6.33 -15.31
CA PHE A 59 12.52 5.65 -14.62
C PHE A 59 12.42 5.81 -13.09
N TRP A 60 12.00 6.99 -12.60
CA TRP A 60 11.94 7.29 -11.17
C TRP A 60 10.62 6.86 -10.52
N ALA A 61 9.60 6.54 -11.31
CA ALA A 61 8.31 6.10 -10.82
C ALA A 61 8.34 4.64 -10.34
N ALA A 62 8.49 4.39 -9.03
CA ALA A 62 8.28 3.06 -8.47
C ALA A 62 6.76 2.76 -8.31
N PRO A 63 6.30 1.52 -8.53
CA PRO A 63 7.05 0.32 -8.94
C PRO A 63 7.14 0.13 -10.48
N ALA A 64 6.51 0.99 -11.28
CA ALA A 64 6.41 0.82 -12.73
C ALA A 64 7.74 1.01 -13.50
N GLY A 65 8.69 1.70 -12.88
CA GLY A 65 10.00 2.04 -13.40
C GLY A 65 11.13 1.30 -12.69
N ASN A 66 12.07 2.04 -12.12
CA ASN A 66 13.16 1.46 -11.33
C ASN A 66 12.70 1.24 -9.88
N PRO A 67 12.71 -0.01 -9.36
CA PRO A 67 12.33 -0.28 -7.97
C PRO A 67 13.27 0.37 -6.95
N TYR A 68 14.49 0.73 -7.35
CA TYR A 68 15.49 1.38 -6.49
C TYR A 68 15.54 2.90 -6.64
N SER A 69 14.57 3.52 -7.33
CA SER A 69 14.61 4.94 -7.66
C SER A 69 14.73 5.82 -6.40
N MET A 70 13.90 5.55 -5.40
CA MET A 70 13.90 6.27 -4.13
C MET A 70 15.18 6.02 -3.33
N ASP A 71 15.75 4.81 -3.43
CA ASP A 71 17.00 4.50 -2.74
C ASP A 71 18.18 5.30 -3.29
N ILE A 72 18.24 5.43 -4.61
CA ILE A 72 19.25 6.23 -5.29
C ILE A 72 19.14 7.69 -4.85
N VAL A 73 17.94 8.26 -4.83
CA VAL A 73 17.73 9.66 -4.42
C VAL A 73 18.13 9.87 -2.95
N ALA A 74 17.71 8.99 -2.05
CA ALA A 74 18.04 9.07 -0.63
C ALA A 74 19.57 8.98 -0.41
N ASN A 75 20.24 8.04 -1.08
CA ASN A 75 21.69 7.87 -0.99
C ASN A 75 22.45 9.09 -1.55
N VAL A 76 21.94 9.72 -2.61
CA VAL A 76 22.51 10.97 -3.14
C VAL A 76 22.43 12.10 -2.12
N ILE A 77 21.31 12.22 -1.41
CA ILE A 77 21.14 13.23 -0.33
C ILE A 77 22.12 12.95 0.81
N TRP A 78 22.23 11.69 1.26
CA TRP A 78 23.17 11.32 2.31
C TRP A 78 24.62 11.57 1.93
N PHE A 79 25.04 11.13 0.74
CA PHE A 79 26.36 11.43 0.23
C PHE A 79 26.61 12.94 0.12
N GLY A 80 25.61 13.70 -0.37
CA GLY A 80 25.68 15.14 -0.50
C GLY A 80 25.86 15.89 0.84
N THR A 81 25.38 15.29 1.94
CA THR A 81 25.54 15.80 3.31
C THR A 81 26.80 15.29 4.01
N GLY A 82 27.64 14.52 3.32
CA GLY A 82 28.89 13.99 3.86
C GLY A 82 28.70 12.82 4.83
N ARG A 83 27.52 12.19 4.84
CA ARG A 83 27.28 10.96 5.59
C ARG A 83 27.91 9.77 4.86
N ASP A 84 28.35 8.80 5.64
CA ASP A 84 28.77 7.51 5.10
C ASP A 84 27.57 6.78 4.48
N LEU A 85 27.81 6.15 3.34
CA LEU A 85 26.80 5.35 2.66
C LEU A 85 26.69 3.97 3.32
N PRO A 86 25.50 3.34 3.28
CA PRO A 86 25.33 1.98 3.76
C PRO A 86 26.28 1.02 3.04
N GLN A 87 26.91 0.12 3.81
CA GLN A 87 27.75 -0.94 3.27
C GLN A 87 26.94 -1.98 2.51
N ASP A 88 25.70 -2.21 2.97
CA ASP A 88 24.72 -3.05 2.30
C ASP A 88 23.50 -2.20 1.87
N PRO A 89 23.46 -1.76 0.59
CA PRO A 89 22.33 -1.02 0.06
C PRO A 89 21.03 -1.83 0.02
N MET A 90 21.11 -3.16 -0.04
CA MET A 90 19.93 -4.02 -0.14
C MET A 90 19.20 -4.11 1.19
N MET A 91 19.92 -4.23 2.31
CA MET A 91 19.30 -4.16 3.64
C MET A 91 18.56 -2.84 3.88
N VAL A 92 19.11 -1.73 3.39
CA VAL A 92 18.47 -0.42 3.48
C VAL A 92 17.22 -0.32 2.59
N HIS A 93 17.26 -0.92 1.40
CA HIS A 93 16.10 -1.03 0.53
C HIS A 93 14.99 -1.84 1.19
N ASP A 94 15.32 -3.01 1.73
CA ASP A 94 14.36 -3.90 2.41
C ASP A 94 13.74 -3.20 3.62
N TYR A 95 14.54 -2.50 4.43
CA TYR A 95 14.01 -1.66 5.52
C TYR A 95 13.00 -0.60 5.02
N ARG A 96 13.32 0.10 3.93
CA ARG A 96 12.41 1.12 3.36
C ARG A 96 11.12 0.49 2.82
N GLN A 97 11.18 -0.72 2.27
CA GLN A 97 9.99 -1.49 1.90
C GLN A 97 9.15 -1.82 3.14
N LEU A 98 9.76 -2.34 4.21
CA LEU A 98 9.05 -2.63 5.47
C LEU A 98 8.33 -1.39 6.02
N VAL A 99 8.96 -0.22 6.00
CA VAL A 99 8.33 1.04 6.44
C VAL A 99 7.12 1.42 5.57
N SER A 100 7.25 1.27 4.25
CA SER A 100 6.15 1.52 3.31
C SER A 100 4.99 0.55 3.55
N ASP A 101 5.29 -0.73 3.67
CA ASP A 101 4.31 -1.80 3.87
C ASP A 101 3.58 -1.63 5.20
N PHE A 102 4.30 -1.34 6.28
CA PHE A 102 3.71 -1.03 7.58
C PHE A 102 2.71 0.13 7.49
N THR A 103 3.07 1.20 6.78
CA THR A 103 2.18 2.37 6.63
C THR A 103 0.89 2.00 5.91
N ILE A 104 0.98 1.22 4.83
CA ILE A 104 -0.18 0.76 4.05
C ILE A 104 -1.05 -0.16 4.91
N ARG A 105 -0.43 -1.16 5.55
CA ARG A 105 -1.10 -2.17 6.37
C ARG A 105 -1.79 -1.56 7.59
N LYS A 106 -1.13 -0.64 8.29
CA LYS A 106 -1.74 0.12 9.39
C LYS A 106 -2.97 0.89 8.93
N SER A 107 -2.92 1.55 7.77
CA SER A 107 -4.08 2.24 7.20
C SER A 107 -5.23 1.30 6.88
N LEU A 108 -4.94 0.09 6.39
CA LEU A 108 -5.95 -0.95 6.14
C LEU A 108 -6.54 -1.49 7.44
N LEU A 109 -5.70 -1.73 8.46
CA LEU A 109 -6.12 -2.13 9.80
C LEU A 109 -7.08 -1.10 10.39
N THR A 110 -6.73 0.19 10.39
CA THR A 110 -7.62 1.27 10.84
C THR A 110 -8.95 1.25 10.08
N SER A 111 -8.92 1.12 8.75
CA SER A 111 -10.14 1.05 7.94
C SER A 111 -11.02 -0.16 8.30
N LEU A 112 -10.40 -1.29 8.66
CA LEU A 112 -11.09 -2.49 9.08
C LEU A 112 -11.72 -2.34 10.46
N LEU A 113 -11.04 -1.67 11.39
CA LEU A 113 -11.56 -1.36 12.72
C LEU A 113 -12.76 -0.40 12.63
N ASP A 114 -12.63 0.68 11.86
CA ASP A 114 -13.73 1.62 11.58
C ASP A 114 -14.96 0.89 11.00
N PHE A 115 -14.73 -0.06 10.10
CA PHE A 115 -15.80 -0.90 9.56
C PHE A 115 -16.46 -1.74 10.65
N ALA A 116 -15.70 -2.39 11.53
CA ALA A 116 -16.24 -3.20 12.61
C ALA A 116 -17.04 -2.37 13.62
N GLU A 117 -16.61 -1.14 13.91
CA GLU A 117 -17.30 -0.19 14.80
C GLU A 117 -18.68 0.23 14.28
N ILE A 118 -18.83 0.38 12.96
CA ILE A 118 -20.15 0.67 12.35
C ILE A 118 -21.19 -0.39 12.73
N PHE A 119 -20.76 -1.62 13.01
CA PHE A 119 -21.60 -2.73 13.45
C PHE A 119 -21.61 -2.93 14.98
N GLY A 120 -21.04 -1.99 15.74
CA GLY A 120 -21.06 -1.96 17.20
C GLY A 120 -19.97 -2.80 17.89
N ALA A 121 -18.90 -3.16 17.17
CA ALA A 121 -17.74 -3.80 17.78
C ALA A 121 -16.90 -2.81 18.60
N ASP A 122 -16.26 -3.29 19.67
CA ASP A 122 -15.30 -2.50 20.45
C ASP A 122 -13.87 -2.77 19.95
N SER A 123 -13.28 -1.76 19.32
CA SER A 123 -11.94 -1.76 18.72
C SER A 123 -10.86 -1.13 19.62
N SER A 124 -11.24 -0.56 20.76
CA SER A 124 -10.37 0.28 21.58
C SER A 124 -9.05 -0.41 21.96
N GLY A 125 -9.11 -1.66 22.39
CA GLY A 125 -7.92 -2.44 22.75
C GLY A 125 -6.97 -2.72 21.57
N ILE A 126 -7.47 -2.80 20.33
CA ILE A 126 -6.63 -2.98 19.14
C ILE A 126 -5.96 -1.65 18.76
N TYR A 127 -6.65 -0.52 18.93
CA TYR A 127 -6.04 0.80 18.73
C TYR A 127 -4.90 1.07 19.70
N ASP A 128 -5.07 0.73 20.98
CA ASP A 128 -4.03 0.93 21.99
C ASP A 128 -2.77 0.14 21.63
N ARG A 129 -2.91 -1.15 21.26
CA ARG A 129 -1.78 -1.98 20.80
C ARG A 129 -1.18 -1.53 19.47
N THR A 130 -1.97 -0.93 18.59
CA THR A 130 -1.45 -0.28 17.37
C THR A 130 -0.48 0.85 17.71
N GLY A 131 -0.67 1.51 18.86
CA GLY A 131 0.30 2.46 19.42
C GLY A 131 1.65 1.81 19.75
N GLU A 132 1.64 0.62 20.35
CA GLU A 132 2.87 -0.13 20.67
C GLU A 132 3.64 -0.53 19.41
N ALA A 133 2.94 -0.97 18.35
CA ALA A 133 3.56 -1.24 17.05
C ALA A 133 4.19 0.03 16.41
N GLU A 134 3.58 1.20 16.63
CA GLU A 134 4.10 2.48 16.18
C GLU A 134 5.36 2.89 16.94
N ASP A 135 5.46 2.56 18.23
CA ASP A 135 6.65 2.84 19.04
C ASP A 135 7.88 2.09 18.49
N TYR A 136 7.74 0.82 18.11
CA TYR A 136 8.81 0.09 17.41
C TYR A 136 9.20 0.76 16.09
N ARG A 137 8.22 1.25 15.31
CA ARG A 137 8.51 1.97 14.05
C ARG A 137 9.29 3.26 14.31
N ILE A 138 9.00 3.97 15.39
CA ILE A 138 9.70 5.20 15.79
C ILE A 138 11.14 4.87 16.23
N GLU A 139 11.34 3.81 17.02
CA GLU A 139 12.66 3.33 17.43
C GLU A 139 13.52 2.88 16.22
N ALA A 140 12.91 2.15 15.29
CA ALA A 140 13.55 1.74 14.04
C ALA A 140 13.99 2.95 13.20
N ALA A 141 13.14 3.98 13.11
CA ALA A 141 13.46 5.22 12.41
C ALA A 141 14.64 5.97 13.05
N GLN A 142 14.73 5.96 14.38
CA GLN A 142 15.87 6.56 15.08
C GLN A 142 17.17 5.81 14.76
N SER A 143 17.18 4.48 14.87
CA SER A 143 18.34 3.64 14.52
C SER A 143 18.80 3.85 13.08
N TYR A 144 17.85 3.99 12.15
CA TYR A 144 18.12 4.28 10.74
C TYR A 144 18.80 5.65 10.54
N LEU A 145 18.36 6.68 11.28
CA LEU A 145 18.95 8.03 11.19
C LEU A 145 20.35 8.09 11.79
N ASP A 146 20.62 7.25 12.80
CA ASP A 146 21.92 7.09 13.45
C ASP A 146 22.89 6.20 12.66
N GLY A 147 22.41 5.58 11.57
CA GLY A 147 23.21 4.75 10.66
C GLY A 147 23.31 3.29 11.08
N ASP A 148 22.61 2.88 12.14
CA ASP A 148 22.48 1.47 12.53
C ASP A 148 21.34 0.81 11.76
N PHE A 149 21.63 0.47 10.50
CA PHE A 149 20.66 -0.14 9.60
C PHE A 149 20.25 -1.56 10.01
N ALA A 150 21.13 -2.28 10.71
CA ALA A 150 20.83 -3.62 11.18
C ALA A 150 19.79 -3.57 12.32
N ALA A 151 20.03 -2.71 13.33
CA ALA A 151 19.08 -2.51 14.40
C ALA A 151 17.75 -1.93 13.90
N ALA A 152 17.79 -0.99 12.94
CA ALA A 152 16.60 -0.45 12.31
C ALA A 152 15.77 -1.54 11.62
N HIS A 153 16.41 -2.42 10.86
CA HIS A 153 15.75 -3.51 10.18
C HIS A 153 15.14 -4.52 11.16
N GLU A 154 15.89 -4.94 12.19
CA GLU A 154 15.41 -5.88 13.20
C GLU A 154 14.19 -5.31 13.95
N THR A 155 14.28 -4.06 14.42
CA THR A 155 13.19 -3.39 15.14
C THR A 155 11.96 -3.21 14.26
N MET A 156 12.14 -2.85 12.99
CA MET A 156 11.03 -2.74 12.04
C MET A 156 10.36 -4.09 11.75
N THR A 157 11.13 -5.18 11.79
CA THR A 157 10.59 -6.54 11.65
C THR A 157 9.71 -6.90 12.84
N LEU A 158 10.08 -6.48 14.05
CA LEU A 158 9.23 -6.62 15.24
C LEU A 158 7.93 -5.81 15.11
N ALA A 159 8.01 -4.57 14.62
CA ALA A 159 6.83 -3.75 14.35
C ALA A 159 5.86 -4.43 13.37
N MET A 160 6.39 -5.07 12.33
CA MET A 160 5.60 -5.82 11.35
C MET A 160 4.95 -7.07 11.94
N ALA A 161 5.66 -7.80 12.81
CA ALA A 161 5.11 -8.96 13.51
C ALA A 161 3.96 -8.58 14.45
N GLU A 162 4.09 -7.47 15.19
CA GLU A 162 2.98 -6.96 16.03
C GLU A 162 1.77 -6.59 15.16
N LEU A 163 2.02 -5.98 13.99
CA LEU A 163 0.95 -5.63 13.06
C LEU A 163 0.25 -6.88 12.47
N ASP A 164 0.97 -7.98 12.23
CA ASP A 164 0.39 -9.26 11.82
C ASP A 164 -0.63 -9.77 12.87
N GLU A 165 -0.27 -9.72 14.14
CA GLU A 165 -1.15 -10.13 15.24
C GLU A 165 -2.40 -9.24 15.34
N LEU A 166 -2.23 -7.92 15.19
CA LEU A 166 -3.34 -6.96 15.22
C LEU A 166 -4.31 -7.15 14.06
N GLU A 167 -3.81 -7.47 12.86
CA GLU A 167 -4.65 -7.79 11.70
C GLU A 167 -5.47 -9.07 11.94
N GLU A 168 -4.89 -10.09 12.58
CA GLU A 168 -5.61 -11.30 12.95
C GLU A 168 -6.76 -10.99 13.92
N ASP A 169 -6.48 -10.19 14.95
CA ASP A 169 -7.47 -9.80 15.96
C ASP A 169 -8.58 -8.91 15.36
N ALA A 170 -8.23 -7.98 14.46
CA ALA A 170 -9.20 -7.18 13.73
C ALA A 170 -10.08 -8.03 12.80
N SER A 171 -9.52 -9.09 12.20
CA SER A 171 -10.32 -10.03 11.39
C SER A 171 -11.34 -10.79 12.24
N LYS A 172 -10.95 -11.25 13.44
CA LYS A 172 -11.88 -11.89 14.40
C LYS A 172 -12.99 -10.93 14.84
N LEU A 173 -12.64 -9.67 15.06
CA LEU A 173 -13.59 -8.62 15.42
C LEU A 173 -14.60 -8.38 14.30
N LYS A 174 -14.12 -8.24 13.06
CA LYS A 174 -14.95 -8.13 11.84
C LYS A 174 -15.90 -9.31 11.68
N ASP A 175 -15.42 -10.54 11.87
CA ASP A 175 -16.25 -11.75 11.74
C ASP A 175 -17.36 -11.78 12.80
N SER A 176 -17.06 -11.39 14.04
CA SER A 176 -18.03 -11.28 15.13
C SER A 176 -19.10 -10.21 14.86
N ALA A 177 -18.69 -9.07 14.31
CA ALA A 177 -19.59 -8.01 13.88
C ALA A 177 -20.55 -8.46 12.77
N LEU A 178 -20.02 -9.10 11.72
CA LEU A 178 -20.81 -9.55 10.57
C LEU A 178 -21.77 -10.69 10.92
N PHE A 179 -21.46 -11.49 11.93
CA PHE A 179 -22.36 -12.54 12.40
C PHE A 179 -23.74 -11.99 12.81
N TRP A 180 -23.77 -10.87 13.54
CA TRP A 180 -25.03 -10.26 13.98
C TRP A 180 -25.84 -9.69 12.81
N VAL A 181 -25.16 -9.10 11.84
CA VAL A 181 -25.79 -8.63 10.59
C VAL A 181 -26.46 -9.79 9.87
N TYR A 182 -25.73 -10.89 9.71
CA TYR A 182 -26.25 -12.09 9.05
C TYR A 182 -27.45 -12.67 9.80
N LEU A 183 -27.39 -12.74 11.13
CA LEU A 183 -28.50 -13.23 11.95
C LEU A 183 -29.77 -12.38 11.78
N VAL A 184 -29.65 -11.05 11.84
CA VAL A 184 -30.79 -10.14 11.65
C VAL A 184 -31.36 -10.25 10.24
N GLN A 185 -30.50 -10.35 9.23
CA GLN A 185 -30.93 -10.57 7.85
C GLN A 185 -31.70 -11.88 7.71
N TRP A 186 -31.22 -12.96 8.33
CA TRP A 186 -31.87 -14.26 8.30
C TRP A 186 -33.23 -14.23 8.99
N LEU A 187 -33.32 -13.64 10.19
CA LEU A 187 -34.58 -13.46 10.91
C LEU A 187 -35.57 -12.60 10.13
N THR A 188 -35.12 -11.52 9.50
CA THR A 188 -35.97 -10.64 8.69
C THR A 188 -36.51 -11.37 7.47
N THR A 189 -35.66 -12.10 6.74
CA THR A 189 -36.05 -12.86 5.55
C THR A 189 -37.03 -13.97 5.88
N THR A 190 -36.76 -14.74 6.95
CA THR A 190 -37.66 -15.79 7.44
C THR A 190 -38.96 -15.20 7.97
N GLY A 191 -38.92 -14.08 8.69
CA GLY A 191 -40.11 -13.37 9.16
C GLY A 191 -41.01 -12.90 8.03
N THR A 192 -40.45 -12.25 7.00
CA THR A 192 -41.20 -11.83 5.80
C THR A 192 -41.81 -13.03 5.08
N PHE A 193 -41.07 -14.13 4.94
CA PHE A 193 -41.57 -15.35 4.31
C PHE A 193 -42.75 -15.96 5.10
N LEU A 194 -42.65 -16.06 6.42
CA LEU A 194 -43.72 -16.57 7.28
C LEU A 194 -44.97 -15.69 7.23
N VAL A 195 -44.81 -14.36 7.26
CA VAL A 195 -45.94 -13.42 7.15
C VAL A 195 -46.62 -13.54 5.79
N ALA A 196 -45.86 -13.58 4.70
CA ALA A 196 -46.41 -13.76 3.35
C ALA A 196 -47.15 -15.10 3.22
N GLY A 197 -46.55 -16.18 3.73
CA GLY A 197 -47.16 -17.50 3.78
C GLY A 197 -48.44 -17.52 4.60
N PHE A 198 -48.45 -16.89 5.78
CA PHE A 198 -49.62 -16.79 6.65
C PHE A 198 -50.76 -15.98 6.00
N VAL A 199 -50.45 -14.86 5.36
CA VAL A 199 -51.45 -14.05 4.62
C VAL A 199 -52.05 -14.84 3.47
N LEU A 200 -51.22 -15.51 2.67
CA LEU A 200 -51.66 -16.33 1.55
C LEU A 200 -52.52 -17.51 2.02
N TRP A 201 -52.09 -18.22 3.06
CA TRP A 201 -52.86 -19.30 3.68
C TRP A 201 -54.19 -18.80 4.24
N SER A 202 -54.19 -17.69 4.98
CA SER A 202 -55.41 -17.10 5.55
C SER A 202 -56.41 -16.71 4.46
N LEU A 203 -55.92 -16.15 3.34
CA LEU A 203 -56.74 -15.85 2.17
C LEU A 203 -57.30 -17.13 1.54
N MET A 204 -56.49 -18.18 1.35
CA MET A 204 -56.92 -19.45 0.78
C MET A 204 -57.97 -20.16 1.65
N VAL A 205 -57.76 -20.26 2.96
CA VAL A 205 -58.71 -20.90 3.88
C VAL A 205 -60.03 -20.11 3.95
N ARG A 206 -59.96 -18.77 4.01
CA ARG A 206 -61.17 -17.93 3.96
C ARG A 206 -61.89 -18.03 2.61
N ARG A 207 -61.16 -18.23 1.50
CA ARG A 207 -61.74 -18.51 0.18
C ARG A 207 -62.35 -19.91 0.09
N SER A 208 -61.79 -20.91 0.76
CA SER A 208 -62.35 -22.27 0.81
C SER A 208 -63.77 -22.31 1.43
N LEU A 209 -64.14 -21.29 2.21
CA LEU A 209 -65.51 -21.11 2.73
C LEU A 209 -66.43 -20.34 1.77
N TYR A 210 -65.89 -19.68 0.74
CA TYR A 210 -66.66 -18.93 -0.24
C TYR A 210 -66.79 -19.69 -1.56
N ARG A 211 -67.91 -20.44 -1.59
CA ARG A 211 -68.84 -20.60 -2.71
C ARG A 211 -68.34 -21.41 -3.90
N ASP A 212 -68.95 -22.59 -4.06
CA ASP A 212 -69.00 -23.33 -5.32
C ASP A 212 -69.34 -22.37 -6.46
N VAL A 213 -68.39 -22.24 -7.39
CA VAL A 213 -68.62 -21.50 -8.62
C VAL A 213 -69.63 -22.32 -9.40
N SER A 214 -70.88 -21.83 -9.45
CA SER A 214 -71.96 -22.41 -10.24
C SER A 214 -71.42 -22.73 -11.63
N SER A 215 -71.25 -24.01 -11.92
CA SER A 215 -70.81 -24.48 -13.23
C SER A 215 -71.77 -23.93 -14.28
N THR A 216 -71.28 -23.07 -15.16
CA THR A 216 -72.04 -22.61 -16.33
C THR A 216 -72.19 -23.78 -17.28
N ARG A 217 -73.33 -24.46 -17.18
CA ARG A 217 -73.77 -25.46 -18.14
C ARG A 217 -74.07 -24.73 -19.45
N TRP A 218 -73.22 -24.95 -20.45
CA TRP A 218 -73.53 -24.59 -21.83
C TRP A 218 -74.74 -25.45 -22.25
N VAL A 219 -75.80 -24.79 -22.72
CA VAL A 219 -76.97 -25.42 -23.32
C VAL A 219 -76.83 -25.23 -24.82
N ASP A 220 -76.86 -26.35 -25.55
CA ASP A 220 -76.89 -26.43 -27.01
C ASP A 220 -78.20 -25.86 -27.60
#